data_AF-A0AAD5FE36-F1
#
_entry.id   AF-A0AAD5FE36-F1
#
_cell.length_a   1.000
_cell.length_b   1.000
_cell.length_c   1.000
_cell.angle_alpha   90.00
_cell.angle_beta   90.00
_cell.angle_gamma   90.00
#
_symmetry.space_group_name_H-M   'P 1'
#
loop_
_entity.id
_entity.type
_entity.pdbx_description
1 polymer ?
#
loop_
_entity_poly.entity_id
_entity_poly.type
_entity_poly.pdbx_seq_one_letter_code
_entity_poly.pdbx_strand_id
1 'polypeptide(L)' 'VCCKEVSSSKIKEPITGFMVHQARPPCVKAVIFFTANGAICSHWRENWVKEKVVELRKLQA' A
#
# COMPACT_ATOMS: atom_id res chain seq x y z
N VAL A 1 7.32 9.52 -3.25
CA VAL A 1 5.84 9.39 -3.27
C VAL A 1 5.30 9.86 -1.91
N CYS A 2 4.23 10.65 -1.91
CA CYS A 2 3.58 11.20 -0.71
C CYS A 2 2.09 10.87 -0.78
N CYS A 3 1.55 10.22 0.26
CA CYS A 3 0.12 9.99 0.38
C CYS A 3 -0.48 11.06 1.30
N LYS A 4 -1.32 11.96 0.79
CA LYS A 4 -2.09 12.90 1.63
C LYS A 4 -3.38 12.25 2.14
N GLU A 5 -3.92 11.34 1.35
CA GLU A 5 -5.12 10.56 1.64
C GLU A 5 -4.84 9.07 1.42
N VAL A 6 -5.66 8.23 2.03
CA VAL A 6 -5.55 6.76 1.98
C VAL A 6 -6.91 6.14 1.79
N SER A 7 -6.97 5.08 1.00
CA SER A 7 -8.19 4.29 0.80
C SER A 7 -8.20 3.06 1.73
N SER A 8 -9.39 2.74 2.25
CA SER A 8 -9.68 1.47 2.93
C SER A 8 -10.18 0.40 1.96
N SER A 9 -10.55 0.77 0.72
CA SER A 9 -11.09 -0.14 -0.27
C SER A 9 -10.05 -1.15 -0.74
N LYS A 10 -10.46 -2.41 -0.86
CA LYS A 10 -9.60 -3.48 -1.38
C LYS A 10 -9.29 -3.26 -2.86
N ILE A 11 -8.01 -3.31 -3.21
CA ILE A 11 -7.54 -3.21 -4.59
C ILE A 11 -7.92 -4.51 -5.33
N LYS A 12 -8.61 -4.38 -6.47
CA LYS A 12 -8.99 -5.50 -7.34
C LYS A 12 -7.96 -5.76 -8.44
N GLU A 13 -7.12 -4.78 -8.73
CA GLU A 13 -6.08 -4.86 -9.74
C GLU A 13 -4.89 -5.72 -9.26
N PRO A 14 -4.15 -6.34 -10.19
CA PRO A 14 -2.91 -7.04 -9.84
C PRO A 14 -1.89 -6.08 -9.21
N ILE A 15 -1.44 -6.45 -8.00
CA ILE A 15 -0.41 -5.72 -7.26
C ILE A 15 0.95 -6.32 -7.64
N THR A 16 1.81 -5.50 -8.23
CA THR A 16 3.15 -5.89 -8.69
C THR A 16 4.22 -5.61 -7.64
N GLY A 17 3.93 -4.78 -6.65
CA GLY A 17 4.85 -4.46 -5.57
C GLY A 17 4.24 -3.54 -4.52
N PHE A 18 5.01 -3.23 -3.48
CA PHE A 18 4.57 -2.34 -2.42
C PHE A 18 5.72 -1.53 -1.82
N MET A 19 5.39 -0.43 -1.15
CA MET A 19 6.29 0.38 -0.34
C MET A 19 5.56 0.84 0.93
N VAL A 20 6.21 0.76 2.08
CA VAL A 20 5.67 1.32 3.33
C VAL A 20 6.11 2.77 3.45
N HIS A 21 5.16 3.70 3.47
CA HIS A 21 5.41 5.13 3.63
C HIS A 21 5.15 5.54 5.09
N GLN A 22 6.18 6.10 5.74
CA GLN A 22 6.04 6.69 7.07
C GLN A 22 5.37 8.06 6.98
N ALA A 23 4.62 8.44 8.02
CA ALA A 23 3.99 9.76 8.07
C ALA A 23 5.05 10.86 8.07
N ARG A 24 4.86 11.86 7.22
CA ARG A 24 5.65 13.10 7.17
C ARG A 24 4.73 14.22 6.68
N PRO A 25 4.13 15.03 7.59
CA PRO A 25 3.14 16.05 7.23
C PRO A 25 3.59 16.91 6.03
N PRO A 26 2.73 17.12 5.02
CA PRO A 26 1.30 16.79 4.98
C PRO A 26 0.98 15.32 4.61
N CYS A 27 1.99 14.46 4.42
CA CYS A 27 1.79 13.07 4.08
C CYS A 27 1.44 12.22 5.32
N VAL A 28 0.45 11.35 5.19
CA VAL A 28 0.04 10.39 6.22
C VAL A 28 0.75 9.05 6.05
N LYS A 29 0.75 8.24 7.11
CA LYS A 29 1.28 6.88 7.08
C LYS A 29 0.42 6.02 6.15
N ALA A 30 1.04 5.32 5.20
CA ALA A 30 0.33 4.52 4.20
C ALA A 30 1.15 3.31 3.76
N VAL A 31 0.48 2.30 3.22
CA VAL A 31 1.12 1.31 2.34
C VAL A 31 0.77 1.69 0.91
N ILE A 32 1.80 1.92 0.10
CA ILE A 32 1.64 2.22 -1.32
C ILE A 32 1.75 0.90 -2.07
N PHE A 33 0.70 0.51 -2.78
CA PHE A 33 0.72 -0.63 -3.69
C PHE A 33 0.94 -0.15 -5.12
N PHE A 34 1.86 -0.80 -5.84
CA PHE A 34 2.06 -0.57 -7.26
C PHE A 34 1.21 -1.55 -8.05
N THR A 35 0.41 -1.02 -8.97
CA THR A 35 -0.36 -1.78 -9.96
C THR A 35 0.09 -1.37 -11.36
N ALA A 36 -0.40 -2.07 -12.39
CA ALA A 36 -0.15 -1.69 -13.78
C ALA A 36 -0.74 -0.30 -14.12
N ASN A 37 -1.77 0.15 -13.40
CA ASN A 37 -2.44 1.42 -13.64
C ASN A 37 -1.94 2.56 -12.76
N GLY A 38 -1.07 2.27 -11.79
CA GLY A 38 -0.43 3.31 -10.96
C GLY A 38 -0.22 2.90 -9.50
N ALA A 39 0.18 3.88 -8.70
CA ALA A 39 0.40 3.71 -7.27
C ALA A 39 -0.86 4.06 -6.48
N ILE A 40 -1.30 3.14 -5.61
CA ILE A 40 -2.49 3.29 -4.77
C ILE A 40 -2.06 3.41 -3.31
N CYS A 41 -2.48 4.49 -2.65
CA CYS A 41 -2.27 4.72 -1.23
C CYS A 41 -3.35 4.00 -0.41
N SER A 42 -2.95 2.97 0.34
CA SER A 42 -3.86 2.18 1.19
C SER A 42 -3.60 2.39 2.67
N HIS A 43 -4.68 2.39 3.44
CA HIS A 43 -4.61 2.58 4.88
C HIS A 43 -3.94 1.37 5.56
N TRP A 44 -2.83 1.61 6.25
CA TRP A 44 -1.96 0.56 6.79
C TRP A 44 -2.59 -0.32 7.86
N ARG A 45 -3.74 0.08 8.44
CA ARG A 45 -4.42 -0.70 9.48
C ARG A 45 -5.37 -1.74 8.93
N GLU A 46 -5.77 -1.66 7.67
CA GLU A 46 -6.68 -2.62 7.05
C GLU A 46 -6.10 -4.03 7.07
N ASN A 47 -6.93 -5.03 7.39
CA ASN A 47 -6.47 -6.42 7.49
C ASN A 47 -5.92 -6.94 6.15
N TRP A 48 -6.64 -6.67 5.05
CA TRP A 48 -6.21 -7.08 3.71
C TRP A 48 -4.87 -6.46 3.29
N VAL A 49 -4.56 -5.24 3.76
CA VAL A 49 -3.29 -4.56 3.48
C VAL A 49 -2.16 -5.29 4.19
N LYS A 50 -2.33 -5.64 5.47
CA LYS A 50 -1.33 -6.39 6.24
C LYS A 50 -1.08 -7.76 5.63
N GLU A 51 -2.15 -8.49 5.31
CA GLU A 51 -2.07 -9.81 4.66
C GLU A 51 -1.30 -9.73 3.34
N LYS A 52 -1.64 -8.77 2.48
CA LYS A 52 -0.99 -8.61 1.18
C LYS A 52 0.48 -8.21 1.30
N VAL A 53 0.84 -7.36 2.27
CA VAL A 53 2.25 -7.03 2.56
C VAL A 53 3.04 -8.27 2.98
N VAL A 54 2.47 -9.12 3.83
CA VAL A 54 3.11 -10.38 4.26
C VAL A 54 3.29 -11.33 3.07
N GLU A 55 2.26 -11.48 2.23
CA GLU A 55 2.33 -12.29 1.01
C GLU A 55 3.44 -11.80 0.07
N LEU A 56 3.47 -10.50 -0.23
CA LEU A 56 4.48 -9.92 -1.14
C LEU A 56 5.91 -10.02 -0.57
N ARG A 57 6.09 -9.90 0.75
CA ARG A 57 7.40 -10.10 1.39
C ARG A 57 7.90 -11.54 1.26
N LYS A 58 7.01 -12.53 1.32
CA LYS A 58 7.39 -13.94 1.12
C LYS A 58 7.86 -14.23 -0.31
N LEU A 59 7.36 -13.49 -1.29
CA LEU A 59 7.78 -13.62 -2.69
C LEU A 59 9.11 -12.91 -3.01
N GLN A 60 9.59 -12.06 -2.10
CA GLN A 60 10.86 -11.33 -2.21
C GLN A 60 12.01 -11.98 -1.43
N ALA A 61 11.72 -13.03 -0.66
CA ALA A 61 12.69 -13.83 0.09
C ALA A 61 13.15 -15.03 -0.74
#